data_AF-A0A955L5I0-F1
#
_entry.id   AF-A0A955L5I0-F1
#
_cell.length_a   1.000
_cell.length_b   1.000
_cell.length_c   1.000
_cell.angle_alpha   90.00
_cell.angle_beta   90.00
_cell.angle_gamma   90.00
#
_symmetry.space_group_name_H-M   'P 1'
#
loop_
_entity.id
_entity.type
_entity.pdbx_description
1 polymer ?
#
loop_
_entity_poly.entity_id
_entity_poly.type
_entity_poly.pdbx_seq_one_letter_code
_entity_poly.pdbx_strand_id
1 'polypeptide(L)'
;RDERKEMINKFYVKILGREPNQNDLNYFLNIGIKEDELIKKMIDSQEHADLVNARKEVIETKQKYNDQQTELKRLRAYVEDTKKIINNLQNSIQQKNQMYAEMQHKMNSFIYQQKEQERSAPNNAPASTKYTGSFLDKLFKAFSDVFE
;
A
#
# COMPACT_ATOMS: atom_id res chain seq x y z
N ARG A 1 23.15 -42.99 43.66
CA ARG A 1 21.78 -43.03 43.06
C ARG A 1 21.29 -41.61 42.79
N ASP A 2 21.55 -40.68 43.70
CA ASP A 2 21.16 -39.27 43.56
C ASP A 2 21.90 -38.55 42.41
N GLU A 3 23.19 -38.80 42.21
CA GLU A 3 23.95 -38.24 41.07
C GLU A 3 23.34 -38.61 39.71
N ARG A 4 22.86 -39.85 39.56
CA ARG A 4 22.21 -40.31 38.33
C ARG A 4 20.85 -39.62 38.15
N LYS A 5 20.12 -39.38 39.23
CA LYS A 5 18.86 -38.64 39.23
C LYS A 5 19.08 -37.20 38.77
N GLU A 6 20.13 -36.56 39.27
CA GLU A 6 20.52 -35.20 38.90
C GLU A 6 20.95 -35.11 37.42
N MET A 7 21.73 -36.09 36.94
CA MET A 7 22.09 -36.22 35.52
C MET A 7 20.83 -36.32 34.64
N ILE A 8 19.88 -37.19 34.98
CA ILE A 8 18.63 -37.36 34.22
C ILE A 8 17.84 -36.05 34.18
N ASN A 9 17.67 -35.38 35.33
CA ASN A 9 16.99 -34.09 35.41
C ASN A 9 17.64 -33.04 34.49
N LYS A 10 18.98 -32.93 34.56
CA LYS A 10 19.74 -31.97 33.76
C LYS A 10 19.51 -32.16 32.27
N PHE A 11 19.53 -33.41 31.78
CA PHE A 11 19.32 -33.69 30.35
C PHE A 11 17.88 -33.54 29.91
N TYR A 12 16.91 -33.90 30.75
CA TYR A 12 15.50 -33.66 30.46
C TYR A 12 15.21 -32.17 30.24
N VAL A 13 15.68 -31.32 31.15
CA VAL A 13 15.50 -29.88 31.04
C VAL A 13 16.24 -29.34 29.82
N LYS A 14 17.47 -29.81 29.57
CA LYS A 14 18.29 -29.32 28.45
C LYS A 14 17.74 -29.71 27.08
N ILE A 15 17.21 -30.93 26.92
CA ILE A 15 16.79 -31.49 25.62
C ILE A 15 15.30 -31.24 25.38
N LEU A 16 14.46 -31.49 26.39
CA LEU A 16 13.01 -31.44 26.26
C LEU A 16 12.40 -30.18 26.90
N GLY A 17 13.19 -29.37 27.62
CA GLY A 17 12.72 -28.10 28.18
C GLY A 17 11.81 -28.24 29.40
N ARG A 18 11.68 -29.45 29.97
CA ARG A 18 10.85 -29.73 31.16
C ARG A 18 11.57 -30.67 32.12
N GLU A 19 11.12 -30.69 33.37
CA GLU A 19 11.56 -31.68 34.34
C GLU A 19 10.95 -33.06 34.03
N PRO A 20 11.68 -34.16 34.30
CA PRO A 20 11.12 -35.49 34.18
C PRO A 20 10.07 -35.72 35.27
N ASN A 21 9.00 -36.41 34.91
CA ASN A 21 8.03 -36.85 35.91
C ASN A 21 8.56 -38.11 36.64
N GLN A 22 7.81 -38.59 37.64
CA GLN A 22 8.22 -39.77 38.40
C GLN A 22 8.34 -41.04 37.54
N ASN A 23 7.53 -41.18 36.48
CA ASN A 23 7.58 -42.32 35.57
C ASN A 23 8.84 -42.27 34.68
N ASP A 24 9.17 -41.10 34.14
CA ASP A 24 10.38 -40.84 33.35
C ASP A 24 11.63 -41.19 34.17
N LEU A 25 11.68 -40.67 35.40
CA LEU A 25 12.75 -40.94 36.36
C LEU A 25 12.86 -42.43 36.67
N ASN A 26 11.75 -43.08 37.02
CA ASN A 26 11.75 -44.50 37.34
C ASN A 26 12.18 -45.36 36.15
N TYR A 27 11.75 -45.01 34.94
CA TYR A 27 12.18 -45.68 33.71
C TYR A 27 13.71 -45.62 33.61
N PHE A 28 14.31 -44.45 33.52
CA PHE A 28 15.76 -44.30 33.30
C PHE A 28 16.64 -44.76 34.48
N LEU A 29 16.15 -44.68 35.72
CA LEU A 29 16.86 -45.19 36.89
C LEU A 29 16.91 -46.73 36.91
N ASN A 30 15.88 -47.43 36.41
CA ASN A 30 15.79 -48.89 36.46
C ASN A 30 16.53 -49.59 35.33
N ILE A 31 16.59 -49.00 34.13
CA ILE A 31 17.29 -49.61 32.96
C ILE A 31 18.81 -49.47 33.01
N GLY A 32 19.36 -48.66 33.91
CA GLY A 32 20.82 -48.62 34.13
C GLY A 32 21.64 -48.06 32.95
N ILE A 33 21.04 -47.26 32.06
CA ILE A 33 21.72 -46.76 30.84
C ILE A 33 22.88 -45.78 31.13
N LYS A 34 23.81 -45.66 30.18
CA LYS A 34 24.89 -44.65 30.21
C LYS A 34 24.37 -43.28 29.78
N GLU A 35 25.15 -42.23 30.07
CA GLU A 35 24.83 -40.84 29.71
C GLU A 35 24.59 -40.66 28.21
N ASP A 36 25.48 -41.19 27.36
CA ASP A 36 25.35 -41.07 25.90
C ASP A 36 24.08 -41.74 25.37
N GLU A 37 23.72 -42.89 25.94
CA GLU A 37 22.50 -43.62 25.58
C GLU A 37 21.24 -42.89 26.04
N LEU A 38 21.29 -42.23 27.20
CA LEU A 38 20.22 -41.39 27.72
C LEU A 38 19.97 -40.21 26.78
N ILE A 39 21.03 -39.48 26.41
CA ILE A 39 20.96 -38.35 25.49
C ILE A 39 20.39 -38.81 24.14
N LYS A 40 20.92 -39.91 23.60
CA LYS A 40 20.45 -40.47 22.32
C LYS A 40 18.96 -40.81 22.37
N LYS A 41 18.51 -41.51 23.41
CA LYS A 41 17.09 -41.85 23.58
C LYS A 41 16.19 -40.62 23.68
N MET A 42 16.64 -39.54 24.33
CA MET A 42 15.86 -38.31 24.41
C MET A 42 15.79 -37.59 23.07
N ILE A 43 16.90 -37.49 22.34
CA ILE A 43 16.95 -36.83 21.03
C ILE A 43 16.12 -37.60 19.98
N ASP A 44 16.21 -38.93 20.01
CA ASP A 44 15.46 -39.83 19.12
C ASP A 44 14.00 -40.01 19.57
N SER A 45 13.59 -39.40 20.68
CA SER A 45 12.22 -39.50 21.18
C SER A 45 11.24 -38.70 20.31
N GLN A 46 10.01 -39.20 20.22
CA GLN A 46 8.93 -38.49 19.53
C GLN A 46 8.70 -37.10 20.14
N GLU A 47 8.82 -36.97 21.46
CA GLU A 47 8.65 -35.68 22.15
C GLU A 47 9.66 -34.63 21.67
N HIS A 48 10.93 -35.00 21.52
CA HIS A 48 11.94 -34.09 20.98
C HIS A 48 11.68 -33.75 19.51
N ALA A 49 11.27 -34.73 18.69
CA ALA A 49 10.90 -34.48 17.29
C ALA A 49 9.73 -33.49 17.17
N ASP A 50 8.71 -33.65 18.01
CA ASP A 50 7.54 -32.77 18.06
C ASP A 50 7.94 -31.35 18.49
N LEU A 51 8.83 -31.21 19.49
CA LEU A 51 9.36 -29.92 19.93
C LEU A 51 10.12 -29.19 18.82
N VAL A 52 10.97 -29.91 18.06
CA VAL A 52 11.72 -29.35 16.94
C VAL A 52 10.77 -28.90 15.83
N ASN A 53 9.77 -29.70 15.50
CA ASN A 53 8.76 -29.36 14.49
C ASN A 53 7.93 -28.14 14.92
N ALA A 54 7.44 -28.12 16.16
CA ALA A 54 6.69 -26.98 16.71
C ALA A 54 7.53 -25.70 16.67
N ARG A 55 8.84 -25.78 17.02
CA ARG A 55 9.74 -24.63 16.92
C ARG A 55 9.88 -24.15 15.47
N LYS A 56 10.00 -25.05 14.51
CA LYS A 56 10.09 -24.71 13.08
C LYS A 56 8.82 -23.99 12.63
N GLU A 57 7.64 -24.52 12.97
CA GLU A 57 6.35 -23.90 12.66
C GLU A 57 6.21 -22.50 13.28
N VAL A 58 6.64 -22.32 14.53
CA VAL A 58 6.64 -21.00 15.19
C VAL A 58 7.55 -20.01 14.48
N ILE A 59 8.74 -20.44 14.05
CA ILE A 59 9.68 -19.59 13.29
C ILE A 59 9.04 -19.17 11.95
N GLU A 60 8.49 -20.13 11.20
CA GLU A 60 7.84 -19.87 9.91
C GLU A 60 6.63 -18.94 10.06
N THR A 61 5.82 -19.16 11.10
CA THR A 61 4.65 -18.32 11.41
C THR A 61 5.07 -16.91 11.79
N LYS A 62 6.12 -16.77 12.61
CA LYS A 62 6.67 -15.46 12.98
C LYS A 62 7.23 -14.71 11.79
N GLN A 63 7.88 -15.41 10.86
CA GLN A 63 8.38 -14.81 9.62
C GLN A 63 7.22 -14.31 8.75
N LYS A 64 6.22 -15.15 8.48
CA LYS A 64 5.01 -14.76 7.75
C LYS A 64 4.30 -13.57 8.40
N TYR A 65 4.18 -13.56 9.73
CA TYR A 65 3.60 -12.44 10.46
C TYR A 65 4.37 -11.14 10.24
N ASN A 66 5.70 -11.17 10.31
CA ASN A 66 6.52 -9.98 10.08
C ASN A 66 6.43 -9.47 8.63
N ASP A 67 6.39 -10.37 7.66
CA ASP A 67 6.22 -10.03 6.25
C ASP A 67 4.87 -9.35 6.01
N GLN A 68 3.78 -9.93 6.55
CA GLN A 68 2.44 -9.36 6.50
C GLN A 68 2.36 -7.98 7.18
N GLN A 69 3.02 -7.80 8.34
CA GLN A 69 3.07 -6.49 9.01
C GLN A 69 3.79 -5.44 8.17
N THR A 70 4.85 -5.84 7.46
CA THR A 70 5.59 -4.95 6.57
C THR A 70 4.76 -4.57 5.34
N GLU A 71 4.07 -5.53 4.74
CA GLU A 71 3.15 -5.29 3.63
C GLU A 71 2.01 -4.35 4.04
N LEU A 72 1.41 -4.58 5.22
CA LEU A 72 0.33 -3.76 5.74
C LEU A 72 0.78 -2.30 5.97
N LYS A 73 2.00 -2.09 6.48
CA LYS A 73 2.59 -0.75 6.60
C LYS A 73 2.76 -0.07 5.24
N ARG A 74 3.26 -0.79 4.23
CA ARG A 74 3.41 -0.28 2.86
C ARG A 74 2.05 0.08 2.25
N LEU A 75 1.06 -0.78 2.41
CA LEU A 75 -0.28 -0.55 1.88
C LEU A 75 -0.93 0.68 2.54
N ARG A 76 -0.78 0.84 3.85
CA ARG A 76 -1.25 2.06 4.55
C ARG A 76 -0.59 3.32 4.02
N ALA A 77 0.72 3.31 3.84
CA ALA A 77 1.44 4.45 3.27
C ALA A 77 0.95 4.77 1.85
N TYR A 78 0.78 3.75 1.01
CA TYR A 78 0.24 3.88 -0.34
C TYR A 78 -1.17 4.49 -0.37
N VAL A 79 -2.06 4.05 0.54
CA VAL A 79 -3.43 4.59 0.65
C VAL A 79 -3.38 6.07 1.05
N GLU A 80 -2.56 6.44 2.03
CA GLU A 80 -2.43 7.84 2.46
C GLU A 80 -1.88 8.74 1.35
N ASP A 81 -0.89 8.27 0.60
CA ASP A 81 -0.35 9.03 -0.53
C ASP A 81 -1.37 9.14 -1.68
N THR A 82 -2.12 8.08 -1.97
CA THR A 82 -3.20 8.10 -2.96
C THR A 82 -4.28 9.10 -2.56
N LYS A 83 -4.65 9.16 -1.28
CA LYS A 83 -5.61 10.13 -0.74
C LYS A 83 -5.13 11.57 -0.95
N LYS A 84 -3.84 11.85 -0.73
CA LYS A 84 -3.26 13.18 -1.02
C LYS A 84 -3.34 13.51 -2.50
N ILE A 85 -3.03 12.56 -3.39
CA ILE A 85 -3.13 12.74 -4.84
C ILE A 85 -4.57 13.10 -5.23
N ILE A 86 -5.56 12.37 -4.72
CA ILE A 86 -6.98 12.64 -4.98
C ILE A 86 -7.37 14.05 -4.52
N ASN A 87 -6.97 14.45 -3.31
CA ASN A 87 -7.25 15.79 -2.81
C ASN A 87 -6.62 16.88 -3.70
N ASN A 88 -5.37 16.68 -4.15
CA ASN A 88 -4.69 17.61 -5.04
C ASN A 88 -5.39 17.69 -6.41
N LEU A 89 -5.84 16.57 -6.96
CA LEU A 89 -6.61 16.53 -8.20
C LEU A 89 -7.95 17.25 -8.04
N GLN A 90 -8.66 17.02 -6.93
CA GLN A 90 -9.91 17.70 -6.63
C GLN A 90 -9.72 19.22 -6.56
N ASN A 91 -8.68 19.68 -5.87
CA ASN A 91 -8.32 21.10 -5.80
C ASN A 91 -8.02 21.68 -7.19
N SER A 92 -7.28 20.94 -8.03
CA SER A 92 -6.96 21.37 -9.40
C SER A 92 -8.22 21.48 -10.27
N ILE A 93 -9.15 20.52 -10.17
CA ILE A 93 -10.43 20.56 -10.88
C ILE A 93 -11.25 21.76 -10.41
N GLN A 94 -11.31 22.03 -9.12
CA GLN A 94 -12.03 23.18 -8.58
C GLN A 94 -11.45 24.49 -9.10
N GLN A 95 -10.13 24.66 -9.10
CA GLN A 95 -9.46 25.83 -9.66
C GLN A 95 -9.74 25.99 -11.15
N LYS A 96 -9.67 24.91 -11.94
CA LYS A 96 -10.02 24.94 -13.36
C LYS A 96 -11.46 25.39 -13.58
N ASN A 97 -12.41 24.84 -12.81
CA ASN A 97 -13.82 25.21 -12.92
C ASN A 97 -14.07 26.69 -12.57
N GLN A 98 -13.36 27.22 -11.55
CA GLN A 98 -13.41 28.65 -11.22
C GLN A 98 -12.88 29.50 -12.39
N MET A 99 -11.74 29.14 -12.96
CA MET A 99 -11.18 29.84 -14.13
C MET A 99 -12.11 29.78 -15.34
N TYR A 100 -12.77 28.64 -15.59
CA TYR A 100 -13.76 28.53 -16.66
C TYR A 100 -14.95 29.47 -16.43
N ALA A 101 -15.45 29.56 -15.20
CA ALA A 101 -16.54 30.47 -14.86
C ALA A 101 -16.13 31.95 -15.05
N GLU A 102 -14.93 32.33 -14.59
CA GLU A 102 -14.39 33.67 -14.80
C GLU A 102 -14.21 34.00 -16.30
N MET A 103 -13.69 33.04 -17.07
CA MET A 103 -13.49 33.20 -18.51
C MET A 103 -14.82 33.32 -19.24
N GLN A 104 -15.84 32.52 -18.88
CA GLN A 104 -17.19 32.63 -19.42
C GLN A 104 -17.80 34.01 -19.12
N HIS A 105 -17.62 34.51 -17.90
CA HIS A 105 -18.06 35.86 -17.53
C HIS A 105 -17.37 36.93 -18.38
N LYS A 106 -16.04 36.87 -18.50
CA LYS A 106 -15.26 37.80 -19.34
C LYS A 106 -15.69 37.73 -20.81
N MET A 107 -15.84 36.54 -21.36
CA MET A 107 -16.31 36.32 -22.74
C MET A 107 -17.67 36.95 -22.97
N ASN A 108 -18.63 36.70 -22.07
CA ASN A 108 -19.95 37.31 -22.15
C ASN A 108 -19.87 38.83 -22.10
N SER A 109 -19.09 39.40 -21.18
CA SER A 109 -18.91 40.86 -21.08
C SER A 109 -18.30 41.48 -22.34
N PHE A 110 -17.34 40.80 -22.97
CA PHE A 110 -16.72 41.24 -24.22
C PHE A 110 -17.71 41.20 -25.39
N ILE A 111 -18.52 40.14 -25.48
CA ILE A 111 -19.60 40.03 -26.48
C ILE A 111 -20.61 41.18 -26.31
N TYR A 112 -20.97 41.54 -25.09
CA TYR A 112 -21.85 42.68 -24.83
C TYR A 112 -21.20 44.00 -25.28
N GLN A 113 -19.92 44.24 -24.94
CA GLN A 113 -19.20 45.46 -25.35
C GLN A 113 -19.06 45.58 -26.88
N GLN A 114 -18.75 44.48 -27.59
CA GLN A 114 -18.73 44.48 -29.06
C GLN A 114 -20.08 44.87 -29.65
N LYS A 115 -21.18 44.32 -29.13
CA LYS A 115 -22.53 44.65 -29.62
C LYS A 115 -22.90 46.12 -29.40
N GLU A 116 -22.40 46.76 -28.35
CA GLU A 116 -22.64 48.20 -28.13
C GLU A 116 -21.78 49.09 -29.03
N GLN A 117 -20.54 48.68 -29.33
CA GLN A 117 -19.67 49.37 -30.28
C GLN A 117 -20.19 49.29 -31.72
N GLU A 118 -20.78 48.16 -32.13
CA GLU A 118 -21.44 48.02 -33.44
C GLU A 118 -22.70 48.91 -33.58
N ARG A 119 -23.38 49.24 -32.47
CA ARG A 119 -24.57 50.12 -32.48
C ARG A 119 -24.24 51.62 -32.53
N SER A 120 -23.00 52.00 -32.25
CA SER A 120 -22.55 53.39 -32.16
C SER A 120 -21.68 53.85 -33.34
N ALA A 121 -21.49 53.00 -34.37
CA ALA A 121 -20.85 53.38 -35.62
C ALA A 121 -21.79 54.22 -36.51
N PRO A 122 -21.39 55.41 -36.98
CA PRO A 122 -22.20 56.20 -37.91
C PRO A 122 -22.33 55.50 -39.27
N ASN A 123 -23.56 55.40 -39.77
CA ASN A 123 -23.87 54.91 -41.11
C ASN A 123 -23.17 55.77 -42.19
N ASN A 124 -22.10 55.25 -42.77
CA ASN A 124 -21.67 55.60 -44.11
C ASN A 124 -21.33 54.29 -44.86
N ALA A 125 -22.28 53.82 -45.67
CA ALA A 125 -22.06 52.72 -46.61
C ALA A 125 -21.49 53.29 -47.93
N PRO A 126 -20.71 52.49 -48.68
CA PRO A 126 -21.39 51.59 -49.61
C PRO A 126 -20.88 50.14 -49.57
N ALA A 127 -21.71 49.29 -50.17
CA ALA A 127 -21.69 47.83 -50.13
C ALA A 127 -20.49 47.18 -50.86
N SER A 128 -19.93 46.13 -50.25
CA SER A 128 -19.40 44.97 -50.99
C SER A 128 -19.44 43.68 -50.14
N THR A 129 -20.08 42.66 -50.72
CA THR A 129 -20.05 41.21 -50.41
C THR A 129 -19.97 40.76 -48.94
N LYS A 130 -21.16 40.46 -48.39
CA LYS A 130 -21.39 39.81 -47.09
C LYS A 130 -20.88 38.36 -47.08
N TYR A 131 -19.92 38.06 -46.22
CA TYR A 131 -19.70 36.70 -45.70
C TYR A 131 -20.52 36.54 -44.41
N THR A 132 -21.48 35.62 -44.41
CA THR A 132 -22.37 35.30 -43.28
C THR A 132 -21.87 34.07 -42.52
N GLY A 133 -20.65 34.13 -42.00
CA GLY A 133 -20.12 33.12 -41.07
C GLY A 133 -20.22 33.56 -39.62
N SER A 134 -20.44 32.60 -38.71
CA SER A 134 -20.44 32.84 -37.27
C SER A 134 -19.03 33.19 -36.78
N PHE A 135 -18.90 33.79 -35.60
CA PHE A 135 -17.61 34.19 -35.00
C PHE A 135 -16.57 33.05 -34.98
N LEU A 136 -17.01 31.79 -34.86
CA LEU A 136 -16.15 30.62 -34.95
C LEU A 136 -15.50 30.49 -36.35
N ASP A 137 -16.20 30.78 -37.44
CA ASP A 137 -15.64 30.72 -38.80
C ASP A 137 -14.54 31.76 -39.02
N LYS A 138 -14.66 32.94 -38.38
CA LYS A 138 -13.63 33.98 -38.44
C LYS A 138 -12.38 33.59 -37.66
N LEU A 139 -12.56 32.93 -36.52
CA LEU A 139 -11.44 32.40 -35.74
C LEU A 139 -10.74 31.27 -36.50
N PHE A 140 -11.47 30.29 -37.02
CA PHE A 140 -10.87 29.20 -37.79
C PHE A 140 -10.11 29.68 -39.03
N LYS A 141 -10.63 30.71 -39.72
CA LYS A 141 -9.92 31.32 -40.85
C LYS A 141 -8.65 32.07 -40.43
N ALA A 142 -8.70 32.84 -39.35
CA ALA A 142 -7.51 33.50 -38.83
C ALA A 142 -6.45 32.50 -38.33
N PHE A 143 -6.87 31.34 -37.81
CA PHE A 143 -5.96 30.26 -37.45
C PHE A 143 -5.42 29.50 -38.67
N SER A 144 -6.21 29.31 -39.73
CA SER A 144 -5.71 28.67 -40.96
C SER A 144 -4.70 29.55 -41.70
N ASP A 145 -4.94 30.86 -41.79
CA ASP A 145 -4.05 31.81 -42.48
C ASP A 145 -2.69 32.01 -41.78
N VAL A 146 -2.52 31.51 -40.55
CA VAL A 146 -1.26 31.58 -39.78
C VAL A 146 -0.44 30.28 -39.90
N PHE A 147 -1.04 29.19 -40.37
CA PHE A 147 -0.40 27.88 -40.52
C PHE A 147 -0.17 27.45 -41.98
N GLU A 148 -0.43 28.35 -42.93
CA GLU A 148 0.05 28.30 -44.32
C GLU A 148 1.29 29.20 -44.48
#